data_AF-A0A9X3VAG3-F1
#
_entry.id   AF-A0A9X3VAG3-F1
#
_cell.length_a   1.000
_cell.length_b   1.000
_cell.length_c   1.000
_cell.angle_alpha   90.00
_cell.angle_beta   90.00
_cell.angle_gamma   90.00
#
_symmetry.space_group_name_H-M   'P 1'
#
loop_
_entity.id
_entity.type
_entity.pdbx_description
1 polymer ?
#
loop_
_entity_poly.entity_id
_entity_poly.type
_entity_poly.pdbx_seq_one_letter_code
_entity_poly.pdbx_strand_id
1 'polypeptide(L)'
;MPDRLSGTSPRAPLPTVPATASTTARPTAGRTESSAAPDRGGIPRRELPPAAGAGSSGGAALRAPQQASPERRSRATPMDASQARHGRPASDATHLPLLGYALARRLDGRPLPPEDIPRLQRAQDAVLDTRQALPLGRGNVLEDALASGYQSRYRAQAAYMVSHRMDRDAHLRNSDADSLRKSAVHLAAASLAAGAANCDGRAAIVLGQYAQRLQADGVDSAESVYQLSSSALKHSWAEARIPGQPERTIVLDAWTDGPAILAEDSMLATAKDKPDSGFGVVGSGAIRTTKEIIANTETLRRQPQELDQMVTMMQPPGAIAPLVHWFDDRVSANGRRPMPVIAPDFARRVIDQLDRFDEASMQHRTAEAIHVARAAGVTGEAELEALAPQIEAASLALIADTVDRKADAL
;
A
#
# COMPACT_ATOMS: atom_id res chain seq x y z
N MET A 1 -8.02 -12.20 75.77
CA MET A 1 -7.48 -11.87 77.10
C MET A 1 -6.57 -13.00 77.53
N PRO A 2 -5.24 -12.82 77.66
CA PRO A 2 -4.36 -11.72 77.18
C PRO A 2 -3.82 -12.04 75.77
N ASP A 3 -3.21 -11.18 74.94
CA ASP A 3 -2.34 -9.98 75.06
C ASP A 3 -0.82 -10.21 75.17
N ARG A 4 -0.10 -9.94 74.06
CA ARG A 4 1.18 -9.18 73.91
C ARG A 4 1.67 -9.35 72.46
N LEU A 5 1.55 -8.33 71.59
CA LEU A 5 2.36 -7.11 71.44
C LEU A 5 3.70 -7.29 70.71
N SER A 6 3.78 -6.77 69.47
CA SER A 6 4.74 -5.75 68.98
C SER A 6 5.23 -6.02 67.54
N GLY A 7 5.30 -4.98 66.68
CA GLY A 7 6.23 -5.03 65.53
C GLY A 7 5.84 -4.40 64.18
N THR A 8 4.87 -3.50 64.06
CA THR A 8 4.65 -2.75 62.80
C THR A 8 5.37 -1.40 62.83
N SER A 9 6.15 -1.09 61.80
CA SER A 9 6.59 0.28 61.49
C SER A 9 6.55 0.51 59.96
N PRO A 10 6.14 1.70 59.48
CA PRO A 10 5.69 1.87 58.09
C PRO A 10 6.82 2.27 57.13
N ARG A 11 6.68 1.88 55.85
CA ARG A 11 7.56 2.33 54.77
C ARG A 11 7.04 3.66 54.20
N ALA A 12 7.91 4.66 54.11
CA ALA A 12 7.55 6.04 53.76
C ALA A 12 7.09 6.21 52.28
N PRO A 13 6.24 7.21 51.98
CA PRO A 13 5.86 7.54 50.61
C PRO A 13 6.99 8.22 49.83
N LEU A 14 7.06 7.96 48.52
CA LEU A 14 7.98 8.62 47.59
C LEU A 14 7.44 10.02 47.18
N PRO A 15 8.34 10.96 46.82
CA PRO A 15 7.98 12.38 46.71
C PRO A 15 7.17 12.74 45.46
N THR A 16 6.22 13.65 45.65
CA THR A 16 5.51 14.37 44.59
C THR A 16 6.42 15.36 43.86
N VAL A 17 6.40 15.33 42.54
CA VAL A 17 7.02 16.36 41.68
C VAL A 17 5.97 17.45 41.38
N PRO A 18 6.28 18.75 41.51
CA PRO A 18 5.29 19.81 41.42
C PRO A 18 4.83 20.11 39.98
N ALA A 19 3.57 20.51 39.85
CA ALA A 19 3.04 21.07 38.61
C ALA A 19 3.53 22.52 38.40
N THR A 20 4.00 22.83 37.20
CA THR A 20 4.19 24.21 36.72
C THR A 20 3.13 24.55 35.68
N ALA A 21 2.31 25.55 35.97
CA ALA A 21 1.30 26.08 35.06
C ALA A 21 1.74 27.43 34.48
N SER A 22 1.17 27.75 33.32
CA SER A 22 1.10 29.09 32.70
C SER A 22 2.40 29.72 32.19
N THR A 23 2.45 29.98 30.88
CA THR A 23 2.39 31.37 30.37
C THR A 23 1.82 31.39 28.95
N THR A 24 0.79 32.21 28.75
CA THR A 24 0.17 32.51 27.45
C THR A 24 1.03 33.44 26.60
N ALA A 25 1.11 33.17 25.30
CA ALA A 25 1.56 34.15 24.29
C ALA A 25 0.53 34.23 23.15
N ARG A 26 -0.08 35.41 22.99
CA ARG A 26 -0.93 35.80 21.84
C ARG A 26 -0.06 36.49 20.77
N PRO A 27 -0.52 36.62 19.51
CA PRO A 27 0.34 37.01 18.40
C PRO A 27 0.53 38.53 18.29
N THR A 28 1.67 38.94 17.75
CA THR A 28 1.91 40.29 17.22
C THR A 28 1.74 40.31 15.71
N ALA A 29 0.94 41.26 15.23
CA ALA A 29 0.78 41.59 13.81
C ALA A 29 1.50 42.92 13.49
N GLY A 30 1.88 43.10 12.22
CA GLY A 30 2.55 44.31 11.70
C GLY A 30 4.08 44.20 11.78
N ARG A 31 4.83 44.46 10.70
CA ARG A 31 4.72 45.66 9.86
C ARG A 31 5.24 45.43 8.42
N THR A 32 4.67 46.15 7.48
CA THR A 32 5.09 46.29 6.07
C THR A 32 6.19 47.33 5.89
N GLU A 33 7.11 47.09 4.94
CA GLU A 33 7.82 48.04 4.03
C GLU A 33 9.10 47.32 3.53
N SER A 34 9.20 46.91 2.26
CA SER A 34 9.41 47.71 1.03
C SER A 34 10.84 48.25 0.88
N SER A 35 11.62 47.71 -0.06
CA SER A 35 12.21 48.46 -1.20
C SER A 35 13.28 47.65 -1.99
N ALA A 36 13.49 48.08 -3.24
CA ALA A 36 14.67 47.91 -4.10
C ALA A 36 14.99 46.55 -4.77
N ALA A 37 14.61 46.44 -6.05
CA ALA A 37 15.46 45.83 -7.09
C ALA A 37 16.58 46.81 -7.50
N PRO A 38 17.63 46.37 -8.22
CA PRO A 38 17.61 46.31 -9.71
C PRO A 38 18.06 44.93 -10.23
N ASP A 39 17.56 44.40 -11.36
CA ASP A 39 17.57 44.85 -12.77
C ASP A 39 18.91 44.67 -13.52
N ARG A 40 18.80 44.13 -14.75
CA ARG A 40 19.76 44.00 -15.87
C ARG A 40 20.86 42.93 -15.84
N GLY A 41 20.68 41.96 -16.75
CA GLY A 41 21.45 42.02 -18.01
C GLY A 41 22.06 40.72 -18.54
N GLY A 42 21.79 40.40 -19.81
CA GLY A 42 22.70 39.60 -20.65
C GLY A 42 22.16 38.30 -21.26
N ILE A 43 21.57 38.40 -22.46
CA ILE A 43 21.52 37.31 -23.45
C ILE A 43 22.31 37.78 -24.69
N PRO A 44 23.15 36.91 -25.26
CA PRO A 44 23.04 36.57 -26.68
C PRO A 44 23.10 35.02 -26.86
N ARG A 45 22.22 34.34 -27.61
CA ARG A 45 22.26 34.13 -29.08
C ARG A 45 23.69 34.00 -29.65
N ARG A 46 24.03 33.16 -30.63
CA ARG A 46 23.42 31.99 -31.33
C ARG A 46 24.45 31.68 -32.43
N GLU A 47 24.86 30.43 -32.70
CA GLU A 47 25.19 29.99 -34.08
C GLU A 47 25.56 28.51 -34.27
N LEU A 48 25.14 28.03 -35.45
CA LEU A 48 25.41 26.81 -36.23
C LEU A 48 25.16 27.25 -37.70
N PRO A 49 25.59 26.54 -38.75
CA PRO A 49 26.69 25.58 -38.91
C PRO A 49 27.66 26.10 -40.03
N PRO A 50 28.27 25.30 -40.93
CA PRO A 50 27.54 24.62 -42.02
C PRO A 50 28.05 23.20 -42.37
N ALA A 51 27.41 22.56 -43.36
CA ALA A 51 27.74 21.24 -43.89
C ALA A 51 28.08 21.26 -45.39
N ALA A 52 28.83 20.26 -45.85
CA ALA A 52 29.02 19.82 -47.24
C ALA A 52 29.61 18.38 -47.23
N GLY A 53 29.42 17.47 -48.20
CA GLY A 53 28.60 17.50 -49.42
C GLY A 53 29.13 16.49 -50.47
N ALA A 54 28.24 15.81 -51.22
CA ALA A 54 28.50 14.79 -52.28
C ALA A 54 29.20 13.47 -51.81
N GLY A 55 29.04 12.29 -52.43
CA GLY A 55 28.27 11.78 -53.60
C GLY A 55 28.80 10.38 -53.99
N SER A 56 28.29 9.58 -54.94
CA SER A 56 27.01 9.54 -55.68
C SER A 56 26.93 8.22 -56.50
N SER A 57 25.73 7.63 -56.74
CA SER A 57 25.44 6.50 -57.68
C SER A 57 26.15 5.13 -57.41
N GLY A 58 25.63 3.95 -57.79
CA GLY A 58 24.36 3.52 -58.40
C GLY A 58 24.51 2.10 -58.97
N GLY A 59 23.51 1.20 -58.89
CA GLY A 59 23.63 -0.18 -59.38
C GLY A 59 22.32 -0.99 -59.29
N ALA A 60 21.93 -1.64 -60.38
CA ALA A 60 20.57 -2.13 -60.58
C ALA A 60 20.29 -3.58 -60.13
N ALA A 61 19.06 -3.78 -59.67
CA ALA A 61 18.16 -4.93 -59.91
C ALA A 61 18.65 -6.38 -59.73
N LEU A 62 17.91 -7.12 -58.87
CA LEU A 62 17.35 -8.44 -59.23
C LEU A 62 16.03 -8.67 -58.45
N ARG A 63 15.18 -9.58 -58.94
CA ARG A 63 13.74 -9.68 -58.59
C ARG A 63 13.43 -10.86 -57.64
N ALA A 64 12.46 -10.61 -56.74
CA ALA A 64 11.53 -11.59 -56.13
C ALA A 64 12.09 -12.60 -55.09
N PRO A 65 11.22 -13.23 -54.26
CA PRO A 65 9.78 -13.03 -54.10
C PRO A 65 9.37 -12.50 -52.71
N GLN A 66 8.07 -12.17 -52.58
CA GLN A 66 7.43 -11.84 -51.30
C GLN A 66 7.53 -13.03 -50.33
N GLN A 67 7.91 -12.76 -49.08
CA GLN A 67 7.58 -13.62 -47.94
C GLN A 67 6.81 -12.80 -46.91
N ALA A 68 5.76 -13.41 -46.36
CA ALA A 68 4.76 -12.72 -45.55
C ALA A 68 5.35 -12.16 -44.25
N SER A 69 4.99 -10.92 -43.92
CA SER A 69 5.26 -10.36 -42.60
C SER A 69 4.49 -11.16 -41.54
N PRO A 70 5.16 -11.79 -40.55
CA PRO A 70 4.46 -12.29 -39.39
C PRO A 70 3.93 -11.12 -38.57
N GLU A 71 2.70 -11.27 -38.11
CA GLU A 71 1.88 -10.24 -37.49
C GLU A 71 2.62 -9.43 -36.43
N ARG A 72 2.46 -8.11 -36.54
CA ARG A 72 2.87 -7.11 -35.56
C ARG A 72 2.02 -7.31 -34.30
N ARG A 73 2.38 -8.29 -33.46
CA ARG A 73 1.76 -8.49 -32.13
C ARG A 73 1.90 -7.18 -31.35
N SER A 74 0.79 -6.45 -31.26
CA SER A 74 0.65 -5.25 -30.44
C SER A 74 0.97 -5.63 -29.00
N ARG A 75 2.20 -5.33 -28.58
CA ARG A 75 2.70 -5.59 -27.24
C ARG A 75 2.04 -4.58 -26.31
N ALA A 76 0.84 -4.90 -25.84
CA ALA A 76 0.11 -4.11 -24.87
C ALA A 76 1.02 -3.89 -23.65
N THR A 77 1.48 -2.66 -23.46
CA THR A 77 2.20 -2.26 -22.26
C THR A 77 1.24 -2.35 -21.07
N PRO A 78 1.62 -2.99 -19.94
CA PRO A 78 0.70 -3.21 -18.82
C PRO A 78 0.12 -1.91 -18.20
N MET A 79 0.70 -0.74 -18.50
CA MET A 79 0.18 0.57 -18.07
C MET A 79 -1.05 1.07 -18.84
N ASP A 80 -1.26 0.70 -20.11
CA ASP A 80 -2.47 1.14 -20.85
C ASP A 80 -3.74 0.54 -20.23
N ALA A 81 -3.61 -0.68 -19.70
CA ALA A 81 -4.63 -1.37 -18.94
C ALA A 81 -4.88 -0.79 -17.54
N SER A 82 -4.13 0.23 -17.09
CA SER A 82 -4.39 0.96 -15.84
C SER A 82 -5.31 2.17 -16.09
N GLN A 83 -5.13 2.90 -17.21
CA GLN A 83 -6.03 4.00 -17.58
C GLN A 83 -7.42 3.49 -18.03
N ALA A 84 -7.48 2.32 -18.66
CA ALA A 84 -8.73 1.69 -19.10
C ALA A 84 -9.60 1.07 -17.97
N ARG A 85 -9.25 1.23 -16.68
CA ARG A 85 -10.01 0.67 -15.55
C ARG A 85 -10.88 1.68 -14.79
N HIS A 86 -10.73 2.99 -15.02
CA HIS A 86 -11.63 3.99 -14.46
C HIS A 86 -13.05 3.77 -15.01
N GLY A 87 -13.94 3.21 -14.18
CA GLY A 87 -15.32 2.88 -14.55
C GLY A 87 -15.63 1.39 -14.74
N ARG A 88 -14.80 0.44 -14.25
CA ARG A 88 -15.29 -0.94 -14.07
C ARG A 88 -16.45 -0.98 -13.07
N PRO A 89 -17.54 -1.71 -13.33
CA PRO A 89 -18.63 -1.86 -12.39
C PRO A 89 -18.17 -2.64 -11.15
N ALA A 90 -18.74 -2.32 -9.99
CA ALA A 90 -18.39 -2.96 -8.72
C ALA A 90 -18.76 -4.47 -8.63
N SER A 91 -19.42 -5.01 -9.66
CA SER A 91 -19.68 -6.44 -9.83
C SER A 91 -18.46 -7.25 -10.33
N ASP A 92 -17.31 -6.63 -10.58
CA ASP A 92 -16.04 -7.36 -10.73
C ASP A 92 -15.69 -8.08 -9.42
N ALA A 93 -15.49 -9.41 -9.48
CA ALA A 93 -15.21 -10.26 -8.30
C ALA A 93 -14.01 -9.79 -7.46
N THR A 94 -13.08 -9.02 -8.05
CA THR A 94 -11.95 -8.39 -7.35
C THR A 94 -12.35 -7.33 -6.31
N HIS A 95 -13.57 -6.79 -6.41
CA HIS A 95 -14.14 -5.79 -5.49
C HIS A 95 -15.03 -6.40 -4.40
N LEU A 96 -15.38 -7.68 -4.47
CA LEU A 96 -16.21 -8.35 -3.47
C LEU A 96 -15.73 -8.17 -2.02
N PRO A 97 -14.41 -8.22 -1.70
CA PRO A 97 -13.96 -7.97 -0.32
C PRO A 97 -14.29 -6.56 0.17
N LEU A 98 -14.22 -5.54 -0.69
CA LEU A 98 -14.58 -4.15 -0.34
C LEU A 98 -16.09 -4.02 -0.12
N LEU A 99 -16.91 -4.68 -0.94
CA LEU A 99 -18.36 -4.71 -0.73
C LEU A 99 -18.73 -5.47 0.55
N GLY A 100 -18.04 -6.58 0.85
CA GLY A 100 -18.18 -7.31 2.12
C GLY A 100 -17.84 -6.44 3.33
N TYR A 101 -16.76 -5.64 3.26
CA TYR A 101 -16.45 -4.62 4.27
C TYR A 101 -17.55 -3.55 4.40
N ALA A 102 -18.08 -3.06 3.27
CA ALA A 102 -19.18 -2.09 3.28
C ALA A 102 -20.47 -2.66 3.89
N LEU A 103 -20.76 -3.96 3.70
CA LEU A 103 -21.85 -4.65 4.38
C LEU A 103 -21.59 -4.78 5.89
N ALA A 104 -20.39 -5.25 6.29
CA ALA A 104 -19.99 -5.36 7.70
C ALA A 104 -20.17 -4.02 8.45
N ARG A 105 -19.77 -2.91 7.83
CA ARG A 105 -19.98 -1.53 8.30
C ARG A 105 -21.46 -1.20 8.53
N ARG A 106 -22.34 -1.56 7.60
CA ARG A 106 -23.79 -1.31 7.71
C ARG A 106 -24.43 -2.12 8.83
N LEU A 107 -24.06 -3.39 8.97
CA LEU A 107 -24.52 -4.25 10.07
C LEU A 107 -24.06 -3.72 11.43
N ASP A 108 -22.81 -3.23 11.56
CA ASP A 108 -22.32 -2.55 12.77
C ASP A 108 -22.97 -1.16 13.04
N GLY A 109 -24.04 -0.80 12.33
CA GLY A 109 -24.76 0.48 12.48
C GLY A 109 -23.96 1.71 12.06
N ARG A 110 -22.80 1.52 11.41
CA ARG A 110 -21.89 2.57 10.95
C ARG A 110 -21.72 2.49 9.43
N PRO A 111 -22.74 2.83 8.62
CA PRO A 111 -22.61 2.82 7.15
C PRO A 111 -21.42 3.66 6.68
N LEU A 112 -20.91 3.37 5.48
CA LEU A 112 -19.95 4.25 4.81
C LEU A 112 -20.67 5.51 4.28
N PRO A 113 -20.12 6.73 4.46
CA PRO A 113 -20.61 7.93 3.78
C PRO A 113 -20.60 7.74 2.25
N PRO A 114 -21.64 8.16 1.50
CA PRO A 114 -21.68 8.02 0.04
C PRO A 114 -20.45 8.59 -0.67
N GLU A 115 -19.92 9.70 -0.15
CA GLU A 115 -18.72 10.38 -0.66
C GLU A 115 -17.39 9.65 -0.39
N ASP A 116 -17.38 8.66 0.51
CA ASP A 116 -16.21 7.83 0.80
C ASP A 116 -16.17 6.54 -0.02
N ILE A 117 -17.28 6.12 -0.63
CA ILE A 117 -17.35 4.92 -1.48
C ILE A 117 -16.38 5.05 -2.68
N PRO A 118 -16.36 6.14 -3.47
CA PRO A 118 -15.42 6.29 -4.58
C PRO A 118 -13.95 6.37 -4.13
N ARG A 119 -13.69 6.93 -2.93
CA ARG A 119 -12.34 6.98 -2.35
C ARG A 119 -11.84 5.58 -1.98
N LEU A 120 -12.68 4.78 -1.33
CA LEU A 120 -12.39 3.40 -0.98
C LEU A 120 -12.24 2.50 -2.22
N GLN A 121 -13.04 2.71 -3.27
CA GLN A 121 -12.86 2.04 -4.57
C GLN A 121 -11.49 2.39 -5.19
N ARG A 122 -11.14 3.68 -5.30
CA ARG A 122 -9.82 4.13 -5.79
C ARG A 122 -8.66 3.54 -4.97
N ALA A 123 -8.84 3.42 -3.66
CA ALA A 123 -7.85 2.83 -2.75
C ALA A 123 -7.72 1.31 -2.95
N GLN A 124 -8.84 0.62 -3.10
CA GLN A 124 -8.90 -0.81 -3.41
C GLN A 124 -8.23 -1.11 -4.76
N ASP A 125 -8.49 -0.31 -5.79
CA ASP A 125 -7.83 -0.42 -7.10
C ASP A 125 -6.29 -0.32 -6.99
N ALA A 126 -5.77 0.58 -6.16
CA ALA A 126 -4.33 0.68 -5.93
C ALA A 126 -3.78 -0.55 -5.15
N VAL A 127 -4.52 -1.06 -4.16
CA VAL A 127 -4.16 -2.29 -3.44
C VAL A 127 -4.13 -3.50 -4.40
N LEU A 128 -5.13 -3.61 -5.29
CA LEU A 128 -5.23 -4.68 -6.29
C LEU A 128 -4.12 -4.58 -7.34
N ASP A 129 -3.85 -3.39 -7.90
CA ASP A 129 -2.76 -3.17 -8.85
C ASP A 129 -1.38 -3.47 -8.21
N THR A 130 -1.19 -3.16 -6.92
CA THR A 130 0.06 -3.49 -6.20
C THR A 130 0.21 -4.99 -6.04
N ARG A 131 -0.87 -5.70 -5.69
CA ARG A 131 -0.89 -7.17 -5.62
C ARG A 131 -0.61 -7.78 -7.01
N GLN A 132 -1.23 -7.26 -8.07
CA GLN A 132 -1.03 -7.72 -9.46
C GLN A 132 0.40 -7.47 -9.97
N ALA A 133 1.04 -6.36 -9.56
CA ALA A 133 2.40 -6.01 -9.96
C ALA A 133 3.50 -6.86 -9.29
N LEU A 134 3.17 -7.64 -8.26
CA LEU A 134 4.09 -8.46 -7.47
C LEU A 134 3.66 -9.95 -7.50
N PRO A 135 3.75 -10.62 -8.67
CA PRO A 135 3.15 -11.92 -8.92
C PRO A 135 3.76 -13.08 -8.13
N LEU A 136 4.93 -12.89 -7.51
CA LEU A 136 5.56 -13.91 -6.66
C LEU A 136 5.13 -13.79 -5.19
N GLY A 137 4.38 -12.75 -4.83
CA GLY A 137 3.77 -12.60 -3.51
C GLY A 137 4.48 -11.63 -2.54
N ARG A 138 4.17 -11.81 -1.26
CA ARG A 138 4.39 -10.86 -0.15
C ARG A 138 5.76 -10.99 0.54
N GLY A 139 6.69 -11.70 -0.08
CA GLY A 139 8.06 -11.85 0.41
C GLY A 139 8.16 -12.82 1.57
N ASN A 140 7.86 -12.32 2.77
CA ASN A 140 8.02 -13.04 4.03
C ASN A 140 6.74 -13.76 4.53
N VAL A 141 5.65 -13.79 3.75
CA VAL A 141 4.47 -14.61 4.05
C VAL A 141 4.73 -16.05 3.65
N LEU A 142 4.48 -16.99 4.56
CA LEU A 142 4.85 -18.40 4.41
C LEU A 142 4.11 -19.08 3.26
N GLU A 143 2.82 -18.81 3.10
CA GLU A 143 1.95 -19.36 2.07
C GLU A 143 2.43 -18.95 0.68
N ASP A 144 2.75 -17.66 0.50
CA ASP A 144 3.32 -17.10 -0.73
C ASP A 144 4.72 -17.67 -1.02
N ALA A 145 5.54 -17.88 0.03
CA ALA A 145 6.84 -18.52 -0.10
C ALA A 145 6.70 -19.98 -0.56
N LEU A 146 5.87 -20.79 0.09
CA LEU A 146 5.61 -22.18 -0.30
C LEU A 146 5.06 -22.28 -1.72
N ALA A 147 4.05 -21.48 -2.07
CA ALA A 147 3.44 -21.48 -3.40
C ALA A 147 4.40 -21.07 -4.52
N SER A 148 5.44 -20.29 -4.22
CA SER A 148 6.44 -19.81 -5.19
C SER A 148 7.77 -20.57 -5.17
N GLY A 149 7.89 -21.69 -4.44
CA GLY A 149 9.18 -22.37 -4.26
C GLY A 149 10.23 -21.47 -3.60
N TYR A 150 9.78 -20.72 -2.58
CA TYR A 150 10.48 -19.67 -1.84
C TYR A 150 10.98 -18.47 -2.66
N GLN A 151 10.64 -18.38 -3.94
CA GLN A 151 11.03 -17.24 -4.77
C GLN A 151 10.48 -15.91 -4.22
N SER A 152 9.28 -15.88 -3.63
CA SER A 152 8.75 -14.70 -2.94
C SER A 152 9.78 -14.10 -1.99
N ARG A 153 10.32 -14.94 -1.09
CA ARG A 153 11.26 -14.56 -0.03
C ARG A 153 12.59 -14.07 -0.59
N TYR A 154 13.21 -14.87 -1.45
CA TYR A 154 14.52 -14.54 -2.02
C TYR A 154 14.48 -13.28 -2.88
N ARG A 155 13.39 -13.08 -3.64
CA ARG A 155 13.20 -11.91 -4.49
C ARG A 155 12.90 -10.64 -3.67
N ALA A 156 12.09 -10.73 -2.63
CA ALA A 156 11.84 -9.61 -1.72
C ALA A 156 13.11 -9.21 -0.93
N GLN A 157 13.88 -10.18 -0.43
CA GLN A 157 15.13 -9.93 0.27
C GLN A 157 16.21 -9.38 -0.67
N ALA A 158 16.29 -9.86 -1.90
CA ALA A 158 17.18 -9.32 -2.93
C ALA A 158 16.81 -7.88 -3.30
N ALA A 159 15.52 -7.58 -3.49
CA ALA A 159 15.03 -6.22 -3.74
C ALA A 159 15.45 -5.26 -2.62
N TYR A 160 15.28 -5.67 -1.36
CA TYR A 160 15.71 -4.90 -0.18
C TYR A 160 17.22 -4.65 -0.17
N MET A 161 18.04 -5.65 -0.51
CA MET A 161 19.50 -5.49 -0.54
C MET A 161 19.98 -4.61 -1.70
N VAL A 162 19.31 -4.66 -2.86
CA VAL A 162 19.56 -3.76 -3.99
C VAL A 162 19.17 -2.33 -3.63
N SER A 163 18.00 -2.09 -3.01
CA SER A 163 17.60 -0.73 -2.61
C SER A 163 18.54 -0.12 -1.57
N HIS A 164 19.02 -0.91 -0.59
CA HIS A 164 20.05 -0.46 0.35
C HIS A 164 21.39 -0.11 -0.31
N ARG A 165 21.72 -0.71 -1.47
CA ARG A 165 22.87 -0.27 -2.26
C ARG A 165 22.58 1.06 -2.96
N MET A 166 21.42 1.19 -3.62
CA MET A 166 20.98 2.44 -4.25
C MET A 166 20.94 3.62 -3.25
N ASP A 167 20.49 3.39 -2.02
CA ASP A 167 20.46 4.39 -0.94
C ASP A 167 21.86 4.87 -0.55
N ARG A 168 22.80 3.93 -0.39
CA ARG A 168 24.21 4.22 -0.09
C ARG A 168 24.90 4.98 -1.24
N ASP A 169 24.65 4.58 -2.47
CA ASP A 169 25.23 5.18 -3.68
C ASP A 169 24.66 6.59 -3.92
N ALA A 170 23.40 6.82 -3.56
CA ALA A 170 22.77 8.15 -3.51
C ALA A 170 23.09 8.95 -2.22
N HIS A 171 23.92 8.41 -1.33
CA HIS A 171 24.34 9.00 -0.06
C HIS A 171 23.18 9.47 0.85
N LEU A 172 22.07 8.72 0.85
CA LEU A 172 20.89 9.04 1.65
C LEU A 172 21.19 8.93 3.16
N ARG A 173 20.50 9.76 3.94
CA ARG A 173 20.60 9.76 5.42
C ARG A 173 19.22 9.47 5.99
N ASN A 174 19.14 8.50 6.90
CA ASN A 174 17.86 8.03 7.49
C ASN A 174 17.27 9.01 8.51
N SER A 175 17.22 10.31 8.19
CA SER A 175 16.93 11.41 9.12
C SER A 175 16.03 12.51 8.54
N ASP A 176 15.86 12.61 7.22
CA ASP A 176 15.02 13.64 6.58
C ASP A 176 13.97 13.05 5.64
N ALA A 177 12.90 13.81 5.39
CA ALA A 177 11.73 13.34 4.66
C ALA A 177 11.98 13.08 3.16
N ASP A 178 12.93 13.76 2.51
CA ASP A 178 13.26 13.48 1.10
C ASP A 178 14.17 12.26 0.97
N SER A 179 15.08 12.03 1.93
CA SER A 179 15.82 10.78 2.04
C SER A 179 14.90 9.58 2.28
N LEU A 180 13.97 9.66 3.25
CA LEU A 180 12.98 8.59 3.49
C LEU A 180 12.13 8.30 2.24
N ARG A 181 11.67 9.35 1.54
CA ARG A 181 10.93 9.23 0.28
C ARG A 181 11.78 8.58 -0.82
N LYS A 182 13.07 8.92 -0.95
CA LYS A 182 13.99 8.32 -1.94
C LYS A 182 14.29 6.85 -1.63
N SER A 183 14.49 6.49 -0.36
CA SER A 183 14.61 5.08 0.06
C SER A 183 13.37 4.27 -0.31
N ALA A 184 12.17 4.81 -0.08
CA ALA A 184 10.93 4.17 -0.49
C ALA A 184 10.81 4.05 -2.03
N VAL A 185 11.24 5.05 -2.79
CA VAL A 185 11.34 4.99 -4.27
C VAL A 185 12.27 3.88 -4.73
N HIS A 186 13.47 3.75 -4.14
CA HIS A 186 14.43 2.70 -4.48
C HIS A 186 13.88 1.31 -4.12
N LEU A 187 13.28 1.15 -2.95
CA LEU A 187 12.69 -0.11 -2.50
C LEU A 187 11.50 -0.53 -3.36
N ALA A 188 10.59 0.39 -3.70
CA ALA A 188 9.48 0.13 -4.62
C ALA A 188 9.98 -0.28 -6.01
N ALA A 189 11.00 0.40 -6.54
CA ALA A 189 11.57 0.09 -7.84
C ALA A 189 12.26 -1.30 -7.87
N ALA A 190 13.06 -1.62 -6.87
CA ALA A 190 13.70 -2.92 -6.74
C ALA A 190 12.66 -4.04 -6.56
N SER A 191 11.61 -3.78 -5.78
CA SER A 191 10.47 -4.68 -5.58
C SER A 191 9.71 -4.99 -6.87
N LEU A 192 9.40 -3.97 -7.68
CA LEU A 192 8.72 -4.10 -8.97
C LEU A 192 9.60 -4.74 -10.06
N ALA A 193 10.92 -4.63 -9.95
CA ALA A 193 11.86 -5.37 -10.78
C ALA A 193 11.97 -6.84 -10.35
N ALA A 194 11.92 -7.12 -9.05
CA ALA A 194 12.01 -8.47 -8.50
C ALA A 194 10.71 -9.28 -8.67
N GLY A 195 9.55 -8.62 -8.59
CA GLY A 195 8.22 -9.25 -8.64
C GLY A 195 7.72 -9.76 -7.28
N ALA A 196 8.42 -9.44 -6.18
CA ALA A 196 8.05 -9.75 -4.80
C ALA A 196 8.48 -8.62 -3.86
N ALA A 197 7.74 -8.42 -2.76
CA ALA A 197 8.10 -7.42 -1.75
C ALA A 197 7.42 -7.68 -0.40
N ASN A 198 8.13 -7.31 0.67
CA ASN A 198 7.61 -7.23 2.03
C ASN A 198 6.69 -6.00 2.19
N CYS A 199 6.19 -5.77 3.41
CA CYS A 199 5.25 -4.70 3.75
C CYS A 199 5.73 -3.28 3.39
N ASP A 200 7.00 -2.96 3.64
CA ASP A 200 7.63 -1.67 3.34
C ASP A 200 7.69 -1.36 1.83
N GLY A 201 8.09 -2.34 1.02
CA GLY A 201 8.08 -2.23 -0.44
C GLY A 201 6.66 -2.14 -1.01
N ARG A 202 5.71 -2.91 -0.46
CA ARG A 202 4.29 -2.86 -0.85
C ARG A 202 3.64 -1.52 -0.49
N ALA A 203 3.91 -0.99 0.70
CA ALA A 203 3.46 0.33 1.13
C ALA A 203 3.97 1.45 0.20
N ALA A 204 5.23 1.39 -0.21
CA ALA A 204 5.82 2.35 -1.15
C ALA A 204 5.20 2.26 -2.56
N ILE A 205 4.92 1.05 -3.06
CA ILE A 205 4.27 0.85 -4.37
C ILE A 205 2.81 1.34 -4.34
N VAL A 206 2.02 0.95 -3.34
CA VAL A 206 0.59 1.33 -3.27
C VAL A 206 0.44 2.84 -3.06
N LEU A 207 1.34 3.48 -2.30
CA LEU A 207 1.43 4.93 -2.18
C LEU A 207 1.62 5.60 -3.56
N GLY A 208 2.55 5.10 -4.38
CA GLY A 208 2.78 5.62 -5.74
C GLY A 208 1.59 5.40 -6.68
N GLN A 209 0.95 4.23 -6.61
CA GLN A 209 -0.21 3.91 -7.45
C GLN A 209 -1.47 4.69 -7.06
N TYR A 210 -1.69 4.95 -5.77
CA TYR A 210 -2.80 5.79 -5.30
C TYR A 210 -2.53 7.27 -5.60
N ALA A 211 -1.32 7.75 -5.36
CA ALA A 211 -0.87 9.09 -5.74
C ALA A 211 -1.12 9.42 -7.23
N GLN A 212 -0.85 8.47 -8.12
CA GLN A 212 -1.10 8.63 -9.55
C GLN A 212 -2.60 8.77 -9.87
N ARG A 213 -3.46 8.01 -9.19
CA ARG A 213 -4.93 8.05 -9.36
C ARG A 213 -5.53 9.37 -8.89
N LEU A 214 -5.09 9.89 -7.74
CA LEU A 214 -5.50 11.21 -7.25
C LEU A 214 -5.26 12.31 -8.31
N GLN A 215 -4.11 12.25 -9.00
CA GLN A 215 -3.79 13.17 -10.09
C GLN A 215 -4.64 12.93 -11.35
N ALA A 216 -4.80 11.66 -11.76
CA ALA A 216 -5.48 11.29 -13.02
C ALA A 216 -6.95 11.75 -13.04
N ASP A 217 -7.62 11.66 -11.89
CA ASP A 217 -9.02 12.06 -11.72
C ASP A 217 -9.22 13.59 -11.67
N GLY A 218 -8.17 14.38 -11.93
CA GLY A 218 -8.21 15.85 -11.93
C GLY A 218 -8.50 16.47 -10.56
N VAL A 219 -8.42 15.68 -9.50
CA VAL A 219 -8.70 16.14 -8.15
C VAL A 219 -7.46 16.86 -7.63
N ASP A 220 -7.56 18.17 -7.44
CA ASP A 220 -6.72 18.91 -6.49
C ASP A 220 -7.10 18.45 -5.07
N SER A 221 -6.78 17.18 -4.77
CA SER A 221 -7.33 16.51 -3.61
C SER A 221 -6.75 17.11 -2.34
N ALA A 222 -7.65 17.58 -1.47
CA ALA A 222 -7.32 17.80 -0.07
C ALA A 222 -6.70 16.53 0.55
N GLU A 223 -7.07 15.35 0.02
CA GLU A 223 -6.50 14.06 0.36
C GLU A 223 -4.99 13.96 0.04
N SER A 224 -4.23 13.51 1.03
CA SER A 224 -2.78 13.31 1.00
C SER A 224 -2.46 11.87 1.38
N VAL A 225 -1.46 11.24 0.73
CA VAL A 225 -1.08 9.84 1.01
C VAL A 225 0.26 9.77 1.75
N TYR A 226 0.30 8.94 2.78
CA TYR A 226 1.45 8.77 3.68
C TYR A 226 1.85 7.30 3.72
N GLN A 227 3.15 7.02 3.70
CA GLN A 227 3.68 5.72 4.10
C GLN A 227 4.07 5.81 5.57
N LEU A 228 3.67 4.81 6.35
CA LEU A 228 3.83 4.73 7.79
C LEU A 228 4.50 3.42 8.17
N SER A 229 5.19 3.39 9.30
CA SER A 229 5.79 2.18 9.87
C SER A 229 5.66 2.16 11.39
N SER A 230 5.32 1.00 11.94
CA SER A 230 5.27 0.76 13.39
C SER A 230 6.25 -0.36 13.75
N SER A 231 7.16 -0.10 14.69
CA SER A 231 8.08 -1.09 15.24
C SER A 231 7.38 -2.07 16.20
N ALA A 232 6.27 -1.64 16.82
CA ALA A 232 5.42 -2.50 17.64
C ALA A 232 4.74 -3.59 16.80
N LEU A 233 4.12 -3.21 15.68
CA LEU A 233 3.54 -4.15 14.69
C LEU A 233 4.62 -4.82 13.81
N LYS A 234 5.83 -4.25 13.78
CA LYS A 234 6.90 -4.55 12.83
C LYS A 234 6.36 -4.56 11.39
N HIS A 235 5.59 -3.55 11.02
CA HIS A 235 4.82 -3.50 9.78
C HIS A 235 4.81 -2.09 9.19
N SER A 236 4.63 -2.00 7.87
CA SER A 236 4.53 -0.75 7.12
C SER A 236 3.33 -0.80 6.19
N TRP A 237 2.60 0.31 6.10
CA TRP A 237 1.39 0.45 5.28
C TRP A 237 1.29 1.87 4.72
N ALA A 238 0.31 2.12 3.85
CA ALA A 238 -0.03 3.47 3.42
C ALA A 238 -1.39 3.91 3.98
N GLU A 239 -1.54 5.22 4.21
CA GLU A 239 -2.78 5.86 4.60
C GLU A 239 -3.10 7.04 3.69
N ALA A 240 -4.34 7.12 3.22
CA ALA A 240 -4.87 8.28 2.53
C ALA A 240 -5.75 9.09 3.49
N ARG A 241 -5.33 10.34 3.75
CA ARG A 241 -5.85 11.20 4.82
C ARG A 241 -6.40 12.50 4.24
N ILE A 242 -7.56 12.94 4.71
CA ILE A 242 -8.06 14.29 4.48
C ILE A 242 -7.70 15.16 5.70
N PRO A 243 -7.01 16.31 5.53
CA PRO A 243 -6.69 17.23 6.62
C PRO A 243 -7.95 17.64 7.41
N GLY A 244 -7.89 17.48 8.73
CA GLY A 244 -9.00 17.79 9.64
C GLY A 244 -10.12 16.74 9.71
N GLN A 245 -10.03 15.63 8.96
CA GLN A 245 -11.03 14.56 8.93
C GLN A 245 -10.37 13.18 9.18
N PRO A 246 -9.80 12.95 10.39
CA PRO A 246 -9.07 11.72 10.71
C PRO A 246 -9.94 10.46 10.63
N GLU A 247 -11.23 10.56 10.96
CA GLU A 247 -12.23 9.49 10.85
C GLU A 247 -12.44 8.97 9.42
N ARG A 248 -12.10 9.80 8.41
CA ARG A 248 -12.17 9.45 6.97
C ARG A 248 -10.83 9.00 6.40
N THR A 249 -9.87 8.67 7.26
CA THR A 249 -8.59 8.08 6.84
C THR A 249 -8.80 6.67 6.33
N ILE A 250 -8.26 6.38 5.14
CA ILE A 250 -8.30 5.06 4.52
C ILE A 250 -6.93 4.40 4.69
N VAL A 251 -6.91 3.13 5.12
CA VAL A 251 -5.74 2.27 5.13
C VAL A 251 -5.64 1.54 3.78
N LEU A 252 -4.47 1.65 3.17
CA LEU A 252 -4.09 0.97 1.92
C LEU A 252 -2.92 0.04 2.23
N ASP A 253 -3.18 -1.26 2.29
CA ASP A 253 -2.16 -2.26 2.51
C ASP A 253 -2.34 -3.43 1.53
N ALA A 254 -1.31 -3.65 0.72
CA ALA A 254 -1.24 -4.75 -0.24
C ALA A 254 -0.54 -6.00 0.32
N TRP A 255 -0.05 -5.97 1.56
CA TRP A 255 0.60 -7.10 2.26
C TRP A 255 -0.38 -7.87 3.15
N THR A 256 -1.24 -7.18 3.91
CA THR A 256 -2.34 -7.83 4.65
C THR A 256 -3.37 -8.50 3.72
N ASP A 257 -4.19 -9.39 4.28
CA ASP A 257 -5.40 -9.92 3.65
C ASP A 257 -6.57 -8.94 3.84
N GLY A 258 -7.43 -8.83 2.83
CA GLY A 258 -8.62 -7.97 2.84
C GLY A 258 -8.54 -6.78 1.87
N PRO A 259 -9.55 -5.90 1.90
CA PRO A 259 -9.63 -4.71 1.04
C PRO A 259 -8.94 -3.48 1.66
N ALA A 260 -8.92 -2.36 0.93
CA ALA A 260 -8.78 -1.04 1.55
C ALA A 260 -9.98 -0.76 2.48
N ILE A 261 -9.72 -0.23 3.67
CA ILE A 261 -10.73 0.02 4.73
C ILE A 261 -10.51 1.35 5.44
N LEU A 262 -11.45 1.79 6.28
CA LEU A 262 -11.24 2.94 7.15
C LEU A 262 -10.29 2.60 8.30
N ALA A 263 -9.47 3.57 8.69
CA ALA A 263 -8.47 3.43 9.75
C ALA A 263 -9.09 3.03 11.11
N GLU A 264 -10.28 3.51 11.44
CA GLU A 264 -10.99 3.17 12.69
C GLU A 264 -11.34 1.67 12.82
N ASP A 265 -11.43 0.97 11.69
CA ASP A 265 -11.80 -0.44 11.60
C ASP A 265 -10.60 -1.35 11.27
N SER A 266 -9.39 -0.78 11.18
CA SER A 266 -8.15 -1.50 10.87
C SER A 266 -7.31 -1.81 12.11
N MET A 267 -6.70 -3.00 12.16
CA MET A 267 -5.71 -3.33 13.20
C MET A 267 -4.37 -2.59 13.03
N LEU A 268 -4.15 -1.88 11.91
CA LEU A 268 -2.91 -1.16 11.64
C LEU A 268 -2.91 0.26 12.23
N ALA A 269 -4.07 0.90 12.29
CA ALA A 269 -4.23 2.30 12.68
C ALA A 269 -4.86 2.49 14.08
N THR A 270 -5.01 1.42 14.86
CA THR A 270 -5.49 1.51 16.25
C THR A 270 -4.55 2.34 17.12
N ALA A 271 -5.10 3.35 17.80
CA ALA A 271 -4.37 4.46 18.44
C ALA A 271 -3.34 4.11 19.54
N LYS A 272 -3.15 2.83 19.89
CA LYS A 272 -2.11 2.34 20.80
C LYS A 272 -0.75 2.23 20.09
N ASP A 273 -0.73 1.88 18.82
CA ASP A 273 0.47 1.58 18.04
C ASP A 273 0.81 2.73 17.09
N LYS A 274 1.12 3.91 17.67
CA LYS A 274 1.50 5.09 16.88
C LYS A 274 2.69 4.76 15.96
N PRO A 275 2.68 5.19 14.69
CA PRO A 275 3.79 4.95 13.79
C PRO A 275 5.04 5.70 14.27
N ASP A 276 6.17 4.99 14.34
CA ASP A 276 7.46 5.53 14.78
C ASP A 276 8.13 6.37 13.68
N SER A 277 7.76 6.12 12.42
CA SER A 277 8.27 6.85 11.26
C SER A 277 7.26 6.85 10.10
N GLY A 278 7.44 7.80 9.19
CA GLY A 278 6.68 7.89 7.96
C GLY A 278 7.03 9.11 7.13
N PHE A 279 6.58 9.14 5.88
CA PHE A 279 6.65 10.31 5.01
C PHE A 279 5.34 10.46 4.24
N GLY A 280 5.00 11.71 3.90
CA GLY A 280 3.84 12.04 3.07
C GLY A 280 4.24 12.45 1.67
N VAL A 281 3.40 12.15 0.68
CA VAL A 281 3.45 12.76 -0.65
C VAL A 281 2.09 13.35 -1.02
N VAL A 282 2.14 14.54 -1.63
CA VAL A 282 0.96 15.32 -2.01
C VAL A 282 1.21 15.95 -3.38
N GLY A 283 0.17 16.02 -4.20
CA GLY A 283 0.21 16.70 -5.51
C GLY A 283 1.45 16.36 -6.34
N SER A 284 2.19 17.39 -6.76
CA SER A 284 3.39 17.25 -7.61
C SER A 284 4.50 16.37 -7.02
N GLY A 285 4.64 16.30 -5.70
CA GLY A 285 5.60 15.41 -5.03
C GLY A 285 5.23 13.93 -5.18
N ALA A 286 3.94 13.64 -5.29
CA ALA A 286 3.39 12.31 -5.51
C ALA A 286 3.63 11.83 -6.97
N ILE A 287 3.42 12.74 -7.93
CA ILE A 287 3.76 12.53 -9.36
C ILE A 287 5.26 12.23 -9.53
N ARG A 288 6.12 13.03 -8.89
CA ARG A 288 7.57 12.85 -8.92
C ARG A 288 7.96 11.47 -8.40
N THR A 289 7.44 11.08 -7.23
CA THR A 289 7.69 9.78 -6.59
C THR A 289 7.31 8.63 -7.52
N THR A 290 6.12 8.67 -8.14
CA THR A 290 5.67 7.62 -9.09
C THR A 290 6.55 7.55 -10.33
N LYS A 291 6.94 8.70 -10.91
CA LYS A 291 7.85 8.75 -12.07
C LYS A 291 9.24 8.19 -11.76
N GLU A 292 9.80 8.52 -10.58
CA GLU A 292 11.08 7.98 -10.12
C GLU A 292 11.00 6.45 -9.91
N ILE A 293 9.91 5.94 -9.31
CA ILE A 293 9.67 4.49 -9.18
C ILE A 293 9.67 3.80 -10.55
N ILE A 294 8.93 4.32 -11.52
CA ILE A 294 8.84 3.74 -12.88
C ILE A 294 10.22 3.77 -13.56
N ALA A 295 10.91 4.91 -13.54
CA ALA A 295 12.23 5.07 -14.19
C ALA A 295 13.29 4.12 -13.59
N ASN A 296 13.31 3.99 -12.26
CA ASN A 296 14.25 3.10 -11.57
C ASN A 296 13.89 1.63 -11.80
N THR A 297 12.60 1.28 -11.83
CA THR A 297 12.13 -0.08 -12.15
C THR A 297 12.59 -0.50 -13.55
N GLU A 298 12.40 0.36 -14.55
CA GLU A 298 12.81 0.10 -15.93
C GLU A 298 14.34 0.06 -16.10
N THR A 299 15.08 0.80 -15.27
CA THR A 299 16.55 0.72 -15.23
C THR A 299 17.01 -0.65 -14.72
N LEU A 300 16.48 -1.11 -13.58
CA LEU A 300 16.79 -2.43 -13.02
C LEU A 300 16.36 -3.57 -13.94
N ARG A 301 15.21 -3.47 -14.62
CA ARG A 301 14.77 -4.46 -15.61
C ARG A 301 15.66 -4.56 -16.84
N ARG A 302 16.37 -3.48 -17.21
CA ARG A 302 17.36 -3.49 -18.31
C ARG A 302 18.73 -4.00 -17.87
N GLN A 303 19.01 -4.00 -16.57
CA GLN A 303 20.27 -4.45 -15.97
C GLN A 303 19.99 -5.52 -14.90
N PRO A 304 19.34 -6.64 -15.25
CA PRO A 304 18.86 -7.61 -14.26
C PRO A 304 19.99 -8.36 -13.55
N GLN A 305 21.24 -8.29 -14.05
CA GLN A 305 22.35 -9.08 -13.51
C GLN A 305 22.58 -8.86 -12.02
N GLU A 306 22.47 -7.62 -11.53
CA GLU A 306 22.66 -7.32 -10.11
C GLU A 306 21.58 -7.98 -9.24
N LEU A 307 20.33 -7.90 -9.68
CA LEU A 307 19.19 -8.45 -8.96
C LEU A 307 19.19 -9.99 -9.02
N ASP A 308 19.49 -10.58 -10.17
CA ASP A 308 19.58 -12.04 -10.32
C ASP A 308 20.79 -12.61 -9.55
N GLN A 309 21.93 -11.91 -9.50
CA GLN A 309 23.05 -12.26 -8.62
C GLN A 309 22.63 -12.20 -7.15
N MET A 310 21.92 -11.14 -6.74
CA MET A 310 21.43 -11.01 -5.36
C MET A 310 20.44 -12.11 -5.00
N VAL A 311 19.48 -12.43 -5.89
CA VAL A 311 18.55 -13.57 -5.71
C VAL A 311 19.32 -14.89 -5.58
N THR A 312 20.35 -15.11 -6.40
CA THR A 312 21.20 -16.30 -6.34
C THR A 312 21.96 -16.39 -5.01
N MET A 313 22.47 -15.27 -4.49
CA MET A 313 23.14 -15.23 -3.17
C MET A 313 22.18 -15.44 -2.00
N MET A 314 20.90 -15.09 -2.13
CA MET A 314 19.90 -15.34 -1.09
C MET A 314 19.38 -16.80 -1.11
N GLN A 315 19.52 -17.51 -2.23
CA GLN A 315 19.12 -18.91 -2.33
C GLN A 315 20.11 -19.84 -1.61
N PRO A 316 19.66 -20.68 -0.66
CA PRO A 316 20.51 -21.67 -0.02
C PRO A 316 20.92 -22.75 -1.04
N PRO A 317 22.14 -23.31 -0.97
CA PRO A 317 22.54 -24.45 -1.78
C PRO A 317 21.55 -25.60 -1.66
N GLY A 318 21.17 -26.21 -2.79
CA GLY A 318 20.06 -27.18 -2.85
C GLY A 318 20.15 -28.37 -1.88
N ALA A 319 21.37 -28.77 -1.49
CA ALA A 319 21.59 -29.82 -0.50
C ALA A 319 21.15 -29.44 0.94
N ILE A 320 21.13 -28.15 1.27
CA ILE A 320 20.72 -27.64 2.60
C ILE A 320 19.42 -26.84 2.56
N ALA A 321 18.88 -26.53 1.37
CA ALA A 321 17.66 -25.76 1.21
C ALA A 321 16.49 -26.27 2.08
N PRO A 322 16.14 -27.58 2.10
CA PRO A 322 15.05 -28.08 2.94
C PRO A 322 15.25 -27.83 4.44
N LEU A 323 16.50 -27.85 4.91
CA LEU A 323 16.85 -27.58 6.31
C LEU A 323 16.74 -26.08 6.62
N VAL A 324 17.26 -25.22 5.74
CA VAL A 324 17.16 -23.76 5.86
C VAL A 324 15.70 -23.33 5.88
N HIS A 325 14.88 -23.81 4.93
CA HIS A 325 13.42 -23.59 4.91
C HIS A 325 12.76 -24.01 6.22
N TRP A 326 13.03 -25.22 6.72
CA TRP A 326 12.47 -25.71 7.97
C TRP A 326 12.81 -24.79 9.16
N PHE A 327 14.05 -24.31 9.26
CA PHE A 327 14.46 -23.34 10.30
C PHE A 327 13.77 -21.97 10.10
N ASP A 328 13.76 -21.45 8.88
CA ASP A 328 13.20 -20.12 8.57
C ASP A 328 11.67 -20.03 8.71
N ASP A 329 10.98 -21.18 8.71
CA ASP A 329 9.51 -21.26 8.77
C ASP A 329 8.99 -21.70 10.15
N ARG A 330 9.80 -22.42 10.96
CA ARG A 330 9.42 -22.86 12.33
C ARG A 330 10.15 -22.18 13.47
N VAL A 331 11.37 -21.70 13.24
CA VAL A 331 12.27 -21.23 14.32
C VAL A 331 12.58 -19.74 14.16
N SER A 332 12.69 -19.27 12.93
CA SER A 332 12.93 -17.87 12.63
C SER A 332 11.66 -17.04 12.63
N ALA A 333 11.71 -15.85 13.23
CA ALA A 333 10.67 -14.82 13.09
C ALA A 333 10.61 -14.19 11.67
N ASN A 334 11.43 -14.70 10.73
CA ASN A 334 11.43 -14.29 9.33
C ASN A 334 10.21 -14.79 8.55
N GLY A 335 9.55 -15.86 8.98
CA GLY A 335 8.33 -16.37 8.36
C GLY A 335 7.12 -15.77 9.06
N ARG A 336 6.22 -15.11 8.33
CA ARG A 336 4.94 -14.64 8.86
C ARG A 336 3.79 -15.45 8.29
N ARG A 337 2.79 -15.70 9.13
CA ARG A 337 1.45 -16.03 8.66
C ARG A 337 0.82 -14.80 7.99
N PRO A 338 -0.20 -14.96 7.16
CA PRO A 338 -0.95 -13.85 6.62
C PRO A 338 -1.61 -13.08 7.77
N MET A 339 -1.82 -11.78 7.61
CA MET A 339 -2.40 -10.92 8.65
C MET A 339 -3.67 -10.27 8.11
N PRO A 340 -4.80 -10.31 8.81
CA PRO A 340 -5.99 -9.59 8.38
C PRO A 340 -5.74 -8.08 8.48
N VAL A 341 -6.39 -7.29 7.62
CA VAL A 341 -6.36 -5.81 7.74
C VAL A 341 -7.31 -5.29 8.83
N ILE A 342 -8.34 -6.09 9.17
CA ILE A 342 -9.47 -5.75 10.04
C ILE A 342 -9.10 -5.81 11.53
N ALA A 343 -9.60 -4.86 12.31
CA ALA A 343 -9.47 -4.85 13.77
C ALA A 343 -10.30 -5.98 14.42
N PRO A 344 -9.72 -6.80 15.33
CA PRO A 344 -10.47 -7.83 16.04
C PRO A 344 -11.63 -7.33 16.90
N ASP A 345 -11.68 -6.04 17.27
CA ASP A 345 -12.83 -5.43 17.94
C ASP A 345 -13.99 -5.12 16.98
N PHE A 346 -13.69 -4.74 15.73
CA PHE A 346 -14.72 -4.58 14.70
C PHE A 346 -15.29 -5.94 14.28
N ALA A 347 -14.41 -6.92 14.03
CA ALA A 347 -14.83 -8.27 13.67
C ALA A 347 -15.82 -8.88 14.68
N ARG A 348 -15.55 -8.73 15.98
CA ARG A 348 -16.45 -9.22 17.05
C ARG A 348 -17.82 -8.54 17.11
N ARG A 349 -17.98 -7.28 16.67
CA ARG A 349 -19.31 -6.65 16.65
C ARG A 349 -20.17 -7.09 15.46
N VAL A 350 -19.51 -7.53 14.38
CA VAL A 350 -20.17 -7.92 13.13
C VAL A 350 -20.49 -9.41 13.09
N ILE A 351 -19.61 -10.28 13.65
CA ILE A 351 -19.78 -11.74 13.56
C ILE A 351 -21.12 -12.21 14.13
N ASP A 352 -21.54 -11.68 15.29
CA ASP A 352 -22.82 -11.96 15.95
C ASP A 352 -24.06 -11.57 15.11
N GLN A 353 -23.89 -10.81 14.02
CA GLN A 353 -24.98 -10.43 13.10
C GLN A 353 -24.93 -11.23 11.79
N LEU A 354 -23.74 -11.65 11.37
CA LEU A 354 -23.54 -12.55 10.23
C LEU A 354 -23.95 -13.99 10.57
N ASP A 355 -23.69 -14.43 11.80
CA ASP A 355 -23.95 -15.79 12.29
C ASP A 355 -25.42 -16.05 12.73
N ARG A 356 -26.32 -15.08 12.50
CA ARG A 356 -27.76 -15.25 12.75
C ARG A 356 -28.44 -15.91 11.56
N PHE A 357 -28.97 -17.11 11.77
CA PHE A 357 -29.66 -17.91 10.75
C PHE A 357 -31.19 -17.85 10.84
N ASP A 358 -31.76 -16.94 11.64
CA ASP A 358 -33.20 -16.68 11.59
C ASP A 358 -33.60 -15.95 10.30
N GLU A 359 -34.81 -16.19 9.82
CA GLU A 359 -35.29 -15.69 8.53
C GLU A 359 -35.27 -14.16 8.43
N ALA A 360 -35.63 -13.47 9.51
CA ALA A 360 -35.64 -12.00 9.53
C ALA A 360 -34.22 -11.41 9.45
N SER A 361 -33.26 -11.98 10.17
CA SER A 361 -31.84 -11.60 10.06
C SER A 361 -31.27 -11.88 8.67
N MET A 362 -31.61 -13.02 8.04
CA MET A 362 -31.19 -13.33 6.67
C MET A 362 -31.77 -12.31 5.67
N GLN A 363 -33.08 -12.07 5.70
CA GLN A 363 -33.74 -11.09 4.82
C GLN A 363 -33.17 -9.68 5.01
N HIS A 364 -32.86 -9.29 6.26
CA HIS A 364 -32.21 -8.01 6.54
C HIS A 364 -30.81 -7.92 5.92
N ARG A 365 -29.94 -8.94 6.09
CA ARG A 365 -28.60 -8.94 5.48
C ARG A 365 -28.66 -8.86 3.95
N THR A 366 -29.55 -9.61 3.31
CA THR A 366 -29.71 -9.58 1.85
C THR A 366 -30.18 -8.19 1.38
N ALA A 367 -31.12 -7.55 2.09
CA ALA A 367 -31.52 -6.18 1.79
C ALA A 367 -30.35 -5.20 1.92
N GLU A 368 -29.56 -5.29 3.01
CA GLU A 368 -28.38 -4.44 3.20
C GLU A 368 -27.29 -4.69 2.14
N ALA A 369 -27.11 -5.93 1.70
CA ALA A 369 -26.19 -6.29 0.61
C ALA A 369 -26.62 -5.69 -0.74
N ILE A 370 -27.93 -5.72 -1.05
CA ILE A 370 -28.50 -5.03 -2.22
C ILE A 370 -28.27 -3.51 -2.12
N HIS A 371 -28.44 -2.92 -0.93
CA HIS A 371 -28.13 -1.49 -0.69
C HIS A 371 -26.65 -1.16 -0.93
N VAL A 372 -25.72 -2.03 -0.52
CA VAL A 372 -24.28 -1.89 -0.82
C VAL A 372 -24.01 -1.96 -2.32
N ALA A 373 -24.57 -2.95 -3.02
CA ALA A 373 -24.39 -3.11 -4.45
C ALA A 373 -24.91 -1.90 -5.26
N ARG A 374 -26.10 -1.38 -4.91
CA ARG A 374 -26.65 -0.14 -5.49
C ARG A 374 -25.74 1.07 -5.22
N ALA A 375 -25.26 1.23 -3.99
CA ALA A 375 -24.36 2.33 -3.63
C ALA A 375 -23.00 2.25 -4.35
N ALA A 376 -22.58 1.06 -4.77
CA ALA A 376 -21.40 0.83 -5.59
C ALA A 376 -21.64 0.95 -7.11
N GLY A 377 -22.86 1.33 -7.54
CA GLY A 377 -23.21 1.63 -8.93
C GLY A 377 -23.92 0.52 -9.71
N VAL A 378 -24.26 -0.61 -9.07
CA VAL A 378 -25.03 -1.69 -9.71
C VAL A 378 -26.50 -1.28 -9.84
N THR A 379 -27.07 -1.38 -11.04
CA THR A 379 -28.42 -0.86 -11.35
C THR A 379 -29.41 -1.89 -11.89
N GLY A 380 -28.96 -3.07 -12.32
CA GLY A 380 -29.84 -4.14 -12.77
C GLY A 380 -30.33 -5.00 -11.61
N GLU A 381 -31.65 -5.12 -11.40
CA GLU A 381 -32.21 -5.91 -10.29
C GLU A 381 -31.73 -7.37 -10.28
N ALA A 382 -31.67 -8.04 -11.43
CA ALA A 382 -31.13 -9.41 -11.53
C ALA A 382 -29.62 -9.50 -11.19
N GLU A 383 -28.86 -8.43 -11.41
CA GLU A 383 -27.44 -8.35 -11.00
C GLU A 383 -27.32 -8.10 -9.49
N LEU A 384 -28.20 -7.27 -8.92
CA LEU A 384 -28.30 -7.04 -7.47
C LEU A 384 -28.65 -8.32 -6.71
N GLU A 385 -29.67 -9.06 -7.17
CA GLU A 385 -30.08 -10.36 -6.60
C GLU A 385 -28.96 -11.40 -6.67
N ALA A 386 -28.22 -11.46 -7.79
CA ALA A 386 -27.09 -12.38 -7.95
C ALA A 386 -25.85 -11.98 -7.14
N LEU A 387 -25.64 -10.68 -6.89
CA LEU A 387 -24.45 -10.16 -6.21
C LEU A 387 -24.62 -10.14 -4.68
N ALA A 388 -25.82 -9.91 -4.17
CA ALA A 388 -26.11 -9.88 -2.73
C ALA A 388 -25.56 -11.07 -1.92
N PRO A 389 -25.80 -12.35 -2.28
CA PRO A 389 -25.23 -13.48 -1.54
C PRO A 389 -23.70 -13.57 -1.63
N GLN A 390 -23.09 -13.03 -2.70
CA GLN A 390 -21.63 -12.96 -2.83
C GLN A 390 -21.04 -11.90 -1.90
N ILE A 391 -21.73 -10.77 -1.71
CA ILE A 391 -21.35 -9.73 -0.75
C ILE A 391 -21.48 -10.25 0.68
N GLU A 392 -22.57 -10.97 1.01
CA GLU A 392 -22.73 -11.64 2.32
C GLU A 392 -21.60 -12.64 2.59
N ALA A 393 -21.30 -13.53 1.64
CA ALA A 393 -20.21 -14.50 1.75
C ALA A 393 -18.83 -13.82 1.89
N ALA A 394 -18.57 -12.75 1.13
CA ALA A 394 -17.33 -11.98 1.24
C ALA A 394 -17.21 -11.24 2.59
N SER A 395 -18.33 -10.75 3.13
CA SER A 395 -18.38 -10.16 4.48
C SER A 395 -18.06 -11.22 5.54
N LEU A 396 -18.70 -12.38 5.49
CA LEU A 396 -18.43 -13.48 6.43
C LEU A 396 -16.97 -13.95 6.35
N ALA A 397 -16.43 -14.17 5.15
CA ALA A 397 -15.04 -14.58 4.97
C ALA A 397 -14.04 -13.55 5.55
N LEU A 398 -14.29 -12.26 5.35
CA LEU A 398 -13.45 -11.17 5.88
C LEU A 398 -13.47 -11.10 7.43
N ILE A 399 -14.64 -11.32 8.04
CA ILE A 399 -14.80 -11.22 9.48
C ILE A 399 -14.34 -12.50 10.20
N ALA A 400 -14.75 -13.68 9.73
CA ALA A 400 -14.41 -14.97 10.36
C ALA A 400 -12.89 -15.20 10.42
N ASP A 401 -12.18 -14.92 9.32
CA ASP A 401 -10.72 -15.00 9.24
C ASP A 401 -9.99 -14.17 10.31
N THR A 402 -10.59 -13.04 10.73
CA THR A 402 -10.05 -12.18 11.80
C THR A 402 -10.37 -12.74 13.20
N VAL A 403 -11.50 -13.43 13.37
CA VAL A 403 -11.91 -14.03 14.64
C VAL A 403 -11.10 -15.29 14.93
N ASP A 404 -11.01 -16.20 13.97
CA ASP A 404 -10.33 -17.50 14.12
C ASP A 404 -8.83 -17.34 14.40
N ARG A 405 -8.16 -16.44 13.67
CA ARG A 405 -6.73 -16.14 13.89
C ARG A 405 -6.41 -15.56 15.27
N LYS A 406 -7.39 -15.02 16.00
CA LYS A 406 -7.20 -14.59 17.40
C LYS A 406 -7.31 -15.76 18.39
N ALA A 407 -8.07 -16.81 18.08
CA ALA A 407 -8.11 -18.03 18.88
C ALA A 407 -6.77 -18.79 18.80
N ASP A 408 -6.11 -18.76 17.64
CA ASP A 408 -4.78 -19.32 17.39
C ASP A 408 -3.62 -18.56 18.07
N ALA A 409 -3.88 -17.37 18.64
CA ALA A 409 -2.88 -16.47 19.22
C ALA A 409 -2.94 -16.37 20.76
N LEU A 410 -3.74 -17.23 21.40
CA LEU A 410 -3.95 -17.35 22.86
C LEU A 410 -3.63 -18.77 23.33
#